data_AF-G8R3P1-F1
#
_entry.id   AF-G8R3P1-F1
#
_cell.length_a   1.000
_cell.length_b   1.000
_cell.length_c   1.000
_cell.angle_alpha   90.00
_cell.angle_beta   90.00
_cell.angle_gamma   90.00
#
_symmetry.space_group_name_H-M   'P 1'
#
loop_
_entity.id
_entity.type
_entity.pdbx_description
1 polymer ?
#
loop_
_entity_poly.entity_id
_entity_poly.type
_entity_poly.pdbx_seq_one_letter_code
_entity_poly.pdbx_strand_id
1 'polypeptide(L)'
;MRTFIILAISILLPFYTIGQTAKYIISLKGFEVGNQTVTQKVNNGITTVEVSSKATVKLGFTYTVSYHQLAHYDNQRLIESRVTIKKNDEIYSTSHTKWTGDHYRVMQDGKSFQIPGELHFATTRLYFQEPSTEHQRIYSEADCVIKLLEKSAAHTYWVSEPQTNRKSKYTYKNGILQEAVVDHALIDFVTKLHSYTP
;
A
#
# COMPACT_ATOMS: atom_id res chain seq x y z
N MET A 1 -28.54 -43.29 -39.45
CA MET A 1 -28.45 -42.89 -38.02
C MET A 1 -26.98 -42.89 -37.63
N ARG A 2 -26.34 -41.71 -37.54
CA ARG A 2 -24.95 -41.58 -37.08
C ARG A 2 -24.85 -40.30 -36.24
N THR A 3 -25.14 -40.44 -34.96
CA THR A 3 -24.98 -39.40 -33.94
C THR A 3 -23.48 -39.24 -33.66
N PHE A 4 -22.90 -38.11 -34.04
CA PHE A 4 -21.56 -37.71 -33.61
C PHE A 4 -21.68 -37.10 -32.21
N ILE A 5 -21.13 -37.78 -31.20
CA ILE A 5 -20.99 -37.25 -29.85
C ILE A 5 -19.75 -36.36 -29.84
N ILE A 6 -19.93 -35.04 -29.76
CA ILE A 6 -18.83 -34.11 -29.52
C ILE A 6 -18.50 -34.18 -28.03
N LEU A 7 -17.38 -34.81 -27.71
CA LEU A 7 -16.82 -34.85 -26.36
C LEU A 7 -16.24 -33.47 -26.03
N ALA A 8 -17.00 -32.65 -25.31
CA ALA A 8 -16.51 -31.38 -24.77
C ALA A 8 -15.55 -31.67 -23.60
N ILE A 9 -14.25 -31.58 -23.86
CA ILE A 9 -13.21 -31.64 -22.83
C ILE A 9 -13.21 -30.28 -22.13
N SER A 10 -13.88 -30.19 -20.98
CA SER A 10 -13.79 -29.07 -20.05
C SER A 10 -12.42 -29.11 -19.36
N ILE A 11 -11.44 -28.37 -19.91
CA ILE A 11 -10.15 -28.14 -19.27
C ILE A 11 -10.40 -27.26 -18.05
N LEU A 12 -10.50 -27.87 -16.86
CA LEU A 12 -10.41 -27.18 -15.58
C LEU A 12 -8.98 -26.64 -15.45
N LEU A 13 -8.76 -25.41 -15.92
CA LEU A 13 -7.50 -24.71 -15.68
C LEU A 13 -7.36 -24.50 -14.16
N PRO A 14 -6.27 -24.99 -13.53
CA PRO A 14 -6.04 -24.74 -12.12
C PRO A 14 -5.88 -23.22 -11.92
N PHE A 15 -6.65 -22.66 -10.99
CA PHE A 15 -6.53 -21.28 -10.59
C PHE A 15 -5.22 -21.11 -9.81
N TYR A 16 -4.19 -20.56 -10.46
CA TYR A 16 -2.94 -20.21 -9.79
C TYR A 16 -3.15 -18.98 -8.93
N THR A 17 -3.04 -19.14 -7.61
CA THR A 17 -2.85 -18.00 -6.71
C THR A 17 -1.38 -17.61 -6.79
N ILE A 18 -1.07 -16.55 -7.54
CA ILE A 18 0.26 -15.95 -7.52
C ILE A 18 0.28 -14.98 -6.33
N GLY A 19 1.26 -15.14 -5.45
CA GLY A 19 1.37 -14.29 -4.29
C GLY A 19 2.82 -14.07 -3.87
N GLN A 20 3.12 -12.84 -3.51
CA GLN A 20 4.45 -12.41 -3.11
C GLN A 20 4.41 -11.72 -1.74
N THR A 21 5.51 -11.77 -1.02
CA THR A 21 5.66 -11.23 0.33
C THR A 21 6.95 -10.44 0.46
N ALA A 22 6.89 -9.23 1.00
CA ALA A 22 8.04 -8.43 1.37
C ALA A 22 8.01 -8.14 2.89
N LYS A 23 9.13 -8.35 3.57
CA LYS A 23 9.32 -8.03 4.98
C LYS A 23 10.30 -6.89 5.11
N TYR A 24 10.02 -5.94 6.00
CA TYR A 24 10.82 -4.75 6.23
C TYR A 24 11.13 -4.57 7.71
N ILE A 25 12.32 -4.07 8.01
CA ILE A 25 12.69 -3.55 9.33
C ILE A 25 12.30 -2.08 9.40
N ILE A 26 11.67 -1.66 10.50
CA ILE A 26 11.34 -0.26 10.80
C ILE A 26 12.38 0.26 11.78
N SER A 27 13.03 1.37 11.43
CA SER A 27 14.03 2.02 12.25
C SER A 27 13.67 3.46 12.56
N LEU A 28 13.98 3.90 13.78
CA LEU A 28 13.84 5.28 14.26
C LEU A 28 15.21 5.77 14.72
N LYS A 29 15.73 6.83 14.09
CA LYS A 29 17.09 7.36 14.38
C LYS A 29 18.18 6.27 14.37
N GLY A 30 18.04 5.28 13.48
CA GLY A 30 18.98 4.16 13.33
C GLY A 30 18.74 2.96 14.25
N PHE A 31 17.83 3.05 15.22
CA PHE A 31 17.46 1.91 16.07
C PHE A 31 16.29 1.15 15.48
N GLU A 32 16.40 -0.18 15.40
CA GLU A 32 15.27 -1.03 15.05
C GLU A 32 14.19 -0.92 16.13
N VAL A 33 12.98 -0.57 15.69
CA VAL A 33 11.81 -0.39 16.57
C VAL A 33 10.68 -1.32 16.18
N GLY A 34 10.75 -2.02 15.06
CA GLY A 34 9.64 -2.84 14.62
C GLY A 34 9.82 -3.47 13.25
N ASN A 35 8.76 -4.11 12.80
CA ASN A 35 8.73 -4.85 11.55
C ASN A 35 7.45 -4.55 10.78
N GLN A 36 7.53 -4.71 9.47
CA GLN A 36 6.40 -4.64 8.55
C GLN A 36 6.41 -5.83 7.61
N THR A 37 5.25 -6.43 7.40
CA THR A 37 5.02 -7.46 6.38
C THR A 37 4.02 -6.92 5.37
N VAL A 38 4.34 -7.06 4.10
CA VAL A 38 3.46 -6.73 2.98
C VAL A 38 3.25 -7.99 2.17
N THR A 39 2.00 -8.37 1.92
CA THR A 39 1.66 -9.47 1.02
C THR A 39 0.85 -8.92 -0.14
N GLN A 40 1.08 -9.46 -1.33
CA GLN A 40 0.25 -9.24 -2.50
C GLN A 40 -0.19 -10.58 -3.04
N LYS A 41 -1.49 -10.75 -3.32
CA LYS A 41 -2.06 -11.96 -3.91
C LYS A 41 -2.96 -11.58 -5.07
N VAL A 42 -2.92 -12.36 -6.14
CA VAL A 42 -3.84 -12.23 -7.27
C VAL A 42 -4.79 -13.41 -7.26
N ASN A 43 -6.09 -13.12 -7.19
CA ASN A 43 -7.15 -14.12 -7.26
C ASN A 43 -8.29 -13.59 -8.14
N ASN A 44 -8.67 -14.35 -9.18
CA ASN A 44 -9.74 -14.00 -10.11
C ASN A 44 -9.60 -12.58 -10.70
N GLY A 45 -8.37 -12.18 -11.07
CA GLY A 45 -8.08 -10.85 -11.61
C GLY A 45 -7.99 -9.73 -10.57
N ILE A 46 -8.39 -9.98 -9.32
CA ILE A 46 -8.29 -9.02 -8.22
C ILE A 46 -6.93 -9.16 -7.55
N THR A 47 -6.18 -8.06 -7.52
CA THR A 47 -4.94 -7.96 -6.74
C THR A 47 -5.29 -7.44 -5.35
N THR A 48 -4.98 -8.21 -4.31
CA THR A 48 -5.13 -7.81 -2.92
C THR A 48 -3.76 -7.56 -2.33
N VAL A 49 -3.54 -6.37 -1.77
CA VAL A 49 -2.33 -6.00 -1.04
C VAL A 49 -2.69 -5.80 0.43
N GLU A 50 -1.98 -6.49 1.32
CA GLU A 50 -2.14 -6.37 2.77
C GLU A 50 -0.83 -5.93 3.40
N VAL A 51 -0.87 -4.86 4.19
CA VAL A 51 0.27 -4.34 4.96
C VAL A 51 -0.06 -4.51 6.43
N SER A 52 0.85 -5.12 7.19
CA SER A 52 0.77 -5.24 8.63
C SER A 52 2.09 -4.81 9.24
N SER A 53 2.07 -3.87 10.17
CA SER A 53 3.27 -3.44 10.87
C SER A 53 3.03 -3.18 12.35
N LYS A 54 4.10 -3.32 13.13
CA LYS A 54 4.13 -3.00 14.54
C LYS A 54 5.49 -2.41 14.88
N ALA A 55 5.49 -1.20 15.44
CA ALA A 55 6.66 -0.52 15.94
C ALA A 55 6.49 -0.15 17.41
N THR A 56 7.49 -0.42 18.23
CA THR A 56 7.52 -0.13 19.66
C THR A 56 8.77 0.68 19.99
N VAL A 57 8.56 1.89 20.50
CA VAL A 57 9.61 2.81 20.92
C VAL A 57 9.67 2.81 22.45
N LYS A 58 10.87 2.69 23.02
CA LYS A 58 11.12 2.73 24.46
C LYS A 58 11.97 3.96 24.80
N LEU A 59 11.35 5.02 25.31
CA LEU A 59 12.01 6.28 25.69
C LEU A 59 11.50 6.72 27.08
N GLY A 60 11.87 5.99 28.13
CA GLY A 60 11.36 6.20 29.50
C GLY A 60 9.91 5.73 29.72
N PHE A 61 9.12 5.68 28.66
CA PHE A 61 7.83 5.00 28.54
C PHE A 61 7.81 4.14 27.27
N THR A 62 6.91 3.14 27.23
CA THR A 62 6.71 2.30 26.04
C THR A 62 5.59 2.87 25.20
N TYR A 63 5.86 3.12 23.92
CA TYR A 63 4.88 3.59 22.96
C TYR A 63 4.83 2.64 21.78
N THR A 64 3.66 2.08 21.48
CA THR A 64 3.48 1.11 20.40
C THR A 64 2.53 1.67 19.35
N VAL A 65 2.92 1.57 18.08
CA VAL A 65 2.07 1.87 16.93
C VAL A 65 1.88 0.59 16.13
N SER A 66 0.64 0.21 15.89
CA SER A 66 0.28 -0.90 15.00
C SER A 66 -0.47 -0.35 13.80
N TYR A 67 -0.11 -0.81 12.62
CA TYR A 67 -0.71 -0.40 11.35
C TYR A 67 -1.21 -1.63 10.61
N HIS A 68 -2.46 -1.58 10.15
CA HIS A 68 -3.03 -2.58 9.27
C HIS A 68 -3.67 -1.87 8.09
N GLN A 69 -3.41 -2.37 6.89
CA GLN A 69 -4.02 -1.89 5.67
C GLN A 69 -4.33 -3.04 4.74
N LEU A 70 -5.50 -2.98 4.11
CA LEU A 70 -5.94 -3.90 3.07
C LEU A 70 -6.41 -3.08 1.87
N ALA A 71 -5.89 -3.37 0.68
CA ALA A 71 -6.27 -2.73 -0.57
C ALA A 71 -6.59 -3.78 -1.63
N HIS A 72 -7.66 -3.55 -2.38
CA HIS A 72 -8.11 -4.38 -3.49
C HIS A 72 -8.04 -3.58 -4.78
N TYR A 73 -7.52 -4.22 -5.82
CA TYR A 73 -7.36 -3.64 -7.13
C TYR A 73 -7.98 -4.54 -8.20
N ASP A 74 -8.73 -3.91 -9.10
CA ASP A 74 -9.18 -4.52 -10.35
C ASP A 74 -8.46 -3.82 -11.50
N ASN A 75 -7.70 -4.56 -12.32
CA ASN A 75 -6.92 -4.00 -13.43
C ASN A 75 -6.12 -2.74 -13.05
N GLN A 76 -5.41 -2.78 -11.91
CA GLN A 76 -4.62 -1.68 -11.33
C GLN A 76 -5.42 -0.51 -10.74
N ARG A 77 -6.75 -0.46 -10.92
CA ARG A 77 -7.60 0.54 -10.27
C ARG A 77 -7.89 0.13 -8.84
N LEU A 78 -7.71 1.05 -7.90
CA LEU A 78 -8.13 0.85 -6.52
C LEU A 78 -9.66 0.70 -6.49
N ILE A 79 -10.19 -0.45 -6.05
CA ILE A 79 -11.64 -0.63 -5.89
C ILE A 79 -12.07 -0.44 -4.44
N GLU A 80 -11.20 -0.79 -3.49
CA GLU A 80 -11.45 -0.63 -2.06
C GLU A 80 -10.13 -0.59 -1.29
N SER A 81 -10.02 0.25 -0.26
CA SER A 81 -8.96 0.18 0.74
C SER A 81 -9.48 0.44 2.13
N ARG A 82 -8.93 -0.26 3.13
CA ARG A 82 -9.17 -0.01 4.55
C ARG A 82 -7.85 0.14 5.27
N VAL A 83 -7.75 1.13 6.16
CA VAL A 83 -6.59 1.35 7.01
C VAL A 83 -7.06 1.43 8.46
N THR A 84 -6.29 0.85 9.37
CA THR A 84 -6.46 1.00 10.81
C THR A 84 -5.10 1.25 11.45
N ILE A 85 -5.00 2.35 12.18
CA ILE A 85 -3.82 2.74 12.94
C ILE A 85 -4.19 2.69 14.42
N LYS A 86 -3.43 1.94 15.21
CA LYS A 86 -3.58 1.86 16.66
C LYS A 86 -2.37 2.43 17.37
N LYS A 87 -2.59 3.13 18.47
CA LYS A 87 -1.56 3.61 19.39
C LYS A 87 -1.83 2.99 20.76
N ASN A 88 -0.86 2.24 21.28
CA ASN A 88 -1.03 1.46 22.51
C ASN A 88 -2.33 0.63 22.50
N ASP A 89 -2.58 -0.05 21.37
CA ASP A 89 -3.75 -0.89 21.11
C ASP A 89 -5.13 -0.18 21.01
N GLU A 90 -5.18 1.12 21.27
CA GLU A 90 -6.35 1.96 21.03
C GLU A 90 -6.41 2.46 19.58
N ILE A 91 -7.61 2.52 19.00
CA ILE A 91 -7.81 3.04 17.64
C ILE A 91 -7.46 4.53 17.64
N TYR A 92 -6.45 4.88 16.85
CA TYR A 92 -6.04 6.27 16.64
C TYR A 92 -6.67 6.85 15.38
N SER A 93 -6.66 6.08 14.29
CA SER A 93 -7.27 6.50 13.03
C SER A 93 -7.72 5.30 12.21
N THR A 94 -8.78 5.50 11.44
CA THR A 94 -9.32 4.54 10.48
C THR A 94 -9.69 5.25 9.19
N SER A 95 -9.45 4.59 8.07
CA SER A 95 -9.94 5.05 6.78
C SER A 95 -10.55 3.91 5.97
N HIS A 96 -11.52 4.26 5.13
CA HIS A 96 -12.14 3.37 4.17
C HIS A 96 -12.40 4.15 2.88
N THR A 97 -11.81 3.70 1.79
CA THR A 97 -12.01 4.27 0.45
C THR A 97 -12.65 3.20 -0.43
N LYS A 98 -13.69 3.54 -1.18
CA LYS A 98 -14.38 2.60 -2.07
C LYS A 98 -14.82 3.27 -3.36
N TRP A 99 -14.53 2.64 -4.49
CA TRP A 99 -15.01 3.06 -5.80
C TRP A 99 -16.52 2.84 -5.95
N THR A 100 -17.23 3.82 -6.49
CA THR A 100 -18.70 3.77 -6.70
C THR A 100 -19.11 3.59 -8.15
N GLY A 101 -18.17 3.65 -9.09
CA GLY A 101 -18.42 3.63 -10.54
C GLY A 101 -18.03 4.93 -11.25
N ASP A 102 -18.03 6.04 -10.52
CA ASP A 102 -17.78 7.41 -11.00
C ASP A 102 -16.85 8.22 -10.07
N HIS A 103 -16.91 7.97 -8.77
CA HIS A 103 -16.07 8.61 -7.75
C HIS A 103 -15.63 7.61 -6.67
N TYR A 104 -14.78 8.06 -5.76
CA TYR A 104 -14.47 7.33 -4.54
C TYR A 104 -15.25 7.91 -3.37
N ARG A 105 -15.97 7.06 -2.64
CA ARG A 105 -16.48 7.39 -1.31
C ARG A 105 -15.40 7.12 -0.29
N VAL A 106 -15.07 8.14 0.50
CA VAL A 106 -14.07 8.06 1.55
C VAL A 106 -14.74 8.28 2.90
N MET A 107 -14.40 7.45 3.87
CA MET A 107 -14.74 7.61 5.27
C MET A 107 -13.44 7.59 6.07
N GLN A 108 -13.15 8.66 6.81
CA GLN A 108 -11.96 8.80 7.63
C GLN A 108 -12.37 9.35 9.00
N ASP A 109 -12.08 8.61 10.05
CA ASP A 109 -12.36 9.01 11.44
C ASP A 109 -13.79 9.52 11.67
N GLY A 110 -14.76 8.80 11.10
CA GLY A 110 -16.19 9.10 11.18
C GLY A 110 -16.70 10.20 10.24
N LYS A 111 -15.81 10.88 9.51
CA LYS A 111 -16.17 11.89 8.49
C LYS A 111 -16.21 11.26 7.11
N SER A 112 -17.14 11.69 6.27
CA SER A 112 -17.25 11.22 4.90
C SER A 112 -17.06 12.34 3.88
N PHE A 113 -16.44 12.01 2.76
CA PHE A 113 -16.27 12.89 1.62
C PHE A 113 -16.08 12.07 0.34
N GLN A 114 -15.98 12.77 -0.79
CA GLN A 114 -15.81 12.14 -2.10
C GLN A 114 -14.52 12.62 -2.76
N ILE A 115 -13.87 11.73 -3.50
CA ILE A 115 -12.78 12.07 -4.41
C ILE A 115 -13.27 11.76 -5.83
N PRO A 116 -13.43 12.79 -6.70
CA PRO A 116 -13.90 12.58 -8.05
C PRO A 116 -12.80 11.98 -8.94
N GLY A 117 -13.22 11.17 -9.92
CA GLY A 117 -12.32 10.61 -10.93
C GLY A 117 -11.47 9.44 -10.44
N GLU A 118 -10.55 9.00 -11.31
CA GLU A 118 -9.74 7.81 -11.07
C GLU A 118 -8.50 8.11 -10.21
N LEU A 119 -8.18 7.18 -9.32
CA LEU A 119 -6.94 7.18 -8.56
C LEU A 119 -5.93 6.27 -9.26
N HIS A 120 -5.10 6.86 -10.14
CA HIS A 120 -4.16 6.12 -11.00
C HIS A 120 -3.10 5.31 -10.24
N PHE A 121 -2.70 5.78 -9.06
CA PHE A 121 -1.70 5.12 -8.24
C PHE A 121 -1.96 5.36 -6.75
N ALA A 122 -1.70 4.36 -5.92
CA ALA A 122 -1.96 4.41 -4.48
C ALA A 122 -0.74 3.88 -3.71
N THR A 123 -0.56 4.30 -2.45
CA THR A 123 0.69 4.06 -1.70
C THR A 123 0.99 2.59 -1.45
N THR A 124 0.00 1.70 -1.33
CA THR A 124 0.30 0.25 -1.20
C THR A 124 0.95 -0.37 -2.42
N ARG A 125 0.73 0.19 -3.62
CA ARG A 125 1.41 -0.30 -4.82
C ARG A 125 2.91 -0.04 -4.77
N LEU A 126 3.37 0.96 -4.00
CA LEU A 126 4.79 1.30 -3.89
C LEU A 126 5.65 0.14 -3.41
N TYR A 127 5.12 -0.88 -2.72
CA TYR A 127 5.93 -2.00 -2.23
C TYR A 127 6.43 -2.94 -3.33
N PHE A 128 5.63 -3.12 -4.39
CA PHE A 128 5.86 -4.12 -5.42
C PHE A 128 5.89 -3.53 -6.83
N GLN A 129 5.77 -2.22 -6.94
CA GLN A 129 5.76 -1.52 -8.21
C GLN A 129 6.42 -0.16 -8.08
N GLU A 130 7.39 0.09 -8.96
CA GLU A 130 7.90 1.44 -9.20
C GLU A 130 6.82 2.30 -9.84
N PRO A 131 6.58 3.51 -9.30
CA PRO A 131 5.52 4.36 -9.82
C PRO A 131 5.95 5.02 -11.15
N SER A 132 5.00 5.18 -12.08
CA SER A 132 5.21 6.03 -13.25
C SER A 132 4.95 7.49 -12.86
N THR A 133 5.77 8.41 -13.37
CA THR A 133 5.62 9.85 -13.07
C THR A 133 4.72 10.59 -14.07
N GLU A 134 4.02 9.87 -14.94
CA GLU A 134 3.14 10.47 -15.96
C GLU A 134 2.02 11.32 -15.34
N HIS A 135 1.42 10.84 -14.26
CA HIS A 135 0.29 11.54 -13.60
C HIS A 135 0.74 12.43 -12.42
N GLN A 136 2.01 12.34 -12.01
CA GLN A 136 2.63 13.07 -10.89
C GLN A 136 1.84 13.03 -9.57
N ARG A 137 0.90 12.09 -9.41
CA ARG A 137 -0.04 12.04 -8.29
C ARG A 137 -0.08 10.63 -7.73
N ILE A 138 -0.19 10.56 -6.41
CA ILE A 138 -0.37 9.31 -5.68
C ILE A 138 -1.38 9.50 -4.57
N TYR A 139 -2.33 8.59 -4.46
CA TYR A 139 -3.29 8.59 -3.37
C TYR A 139 -2.69 7.93 -2.13
N SER A 140 -2.73 8.61 -0.99
CA SER A 140 -2.44 8.01 0.30
C SER A 140 -3.72 7.49 0.93
N GLU A 141 -3.83 6.17 1.02
CA GLU A 141 -5.00 5.52 1.61
C GLU A 141 -5.11 5.79 3.12
N ALA A 142 -3.99 5.98 3.83
CA ALA A 142 -3.98 6.28 5.26
C ALA A 142 -4.45 7.71 5.57
N ASP A 143 -3.92 8.68 4.83
CA ASP A 143 -4.20 10.10 5.04
C ASP A 143 -5.43 10.58 4.25
N CYS A 144 -5.91 9.78 3.31
CA CYS A 144 -7.01 10.08 2.39
C CYS A 144 -6.80 11.35 1.55
N VAL A 145 -5.55 11.63 1.19
CA VAL A 145 -5.17 12.79 0.37
C VAL A 145 -4.39 12.36 -0.88
N ILE A 146 -4.53 13.17 -1.94
CA ILE A 146 -3.70 13.04 -3.14
C ILE A 146 -2.41 13.82 -2.92
N LYS A 147 -1.28 13.12 -2.99
CA LYS A 147 0.07 13.66 -2.82
C LYS A 147 0.78 13.83 -4.16
N LEU A 148 1.81 14.67 -4.17
CA LEU A 148 2.64 14.89 -5.35
C LEU A 148 3.74 13.83 -5.43
N LEU A 149 3.89 13.19 -6.59
CA LEU A 149 4.92 12.20 -6.87
C LEU A 149 5.93 12.74 -7.89
N GLU A 150 7.20 12.75 -7.52
CA GLU A 150 8.29 13.26 -8.35
C GLU A 150 9.43 12.24 -8.44
N LYS A 151 10.00 12.03 -9.62
CA LYS A 151 11.23 11.25 -9.78
C LYS A 151 12.42 12.15 -9.50
N SER A 152 13.27 11.77 -8.56
CA SER A 152 14.48 12.53 -8.22
C SER A 152 15.76 11.96 -8.82
N ALA A 153 15.81 10.64 -8.99
CA ALA A 153 16.92 9.95 -9.62
C ALA A 153 16.45 8.63 -10.25
N ALA A 154 17.37 7.86 -10.84
CA ALA A 154 17.07 6.50 -11.25
C ALA A 154 16.55 5.69 -10.04
N HIS A 155 15.40 5.01 -10.22
CA HIS A 155 14.77 4.18 -9.20
C HIS A 155 14.53 4.89 -7.85
N THR A 156 14.41 6.22 -7.84
CA THR A 156 14.24 7.02 -6.63
C THR A 156 13.17 8.08 -6.84
N TYR A 157 12.21 8.15 -5.91
CA TYR A 157 11.03 8.99 -6.02
C TYR A 157 10.75 9.71 -4.69
N TRP A 158 10.24 10.94 -4.79
CA TRP A 158 9.71 11.71 -3.67
C TRP A 158 8.19 11.73 -3.70
N VAL A 159 7.57 11.56 -2.55
CA VAL A 159 6.15 11.83 -2.33
C VAL A 159 6.04 13.01 -1.37
N SER A 160 5.47 14.12 -1.83
CA SER A 160 5.35 15.36 -1.04
C SER A 160 3.90 15.59 -0.62
N GLU A 161 3.73 16.06 0.63
CA GLU A 161 2.43 16.47 1.12
C GLU A 161 1.99 17.80 0.52
N PRO A 162 0.74 17.95 0.04
CA PRO A 162 0.29 19.22 -0.55
C PRO A 162 0.26 20.39 0.44
N GLN A 163 0.01 20.10 1.72
CA GLN A 163 -0.24 21.10 2.76
C GLN A 163 0.96 21.34 3.69
N THR A 164 2.06 20.59 3.51
CA THR A 164 3.24 20.70 4.36
C THR A 164 4.52 20.54 3.54
N ASN A 165 5.66 20.98 4.04
CA ASN A 165 6.95 20.76 3.37
C ASN A 165 7.51 19.34 3.55
N ARG A 166 6.72 18.40 4.08
CA ARG A 166 7.17 17.03 4.35
C ARG A 166 7.27 16.24 3.06
N LYS A 167 8.35 15.48 2.95
CA LYS A 167 8.62 14.63 1.79
C LYS A 167 9.11 13.26 2.24
N SER A 168 8.55 12.23 1.61
CA SER A 168 8.97 10.85 1.81
C SER A 168 9.74 10.35 0.60
N LYS A 169 10.91 9.73 0.82
CA LYS A 169 11.76 9.18 -0.23
C LYS A 169 11.50 7.68 -0.38
N TYR A 170 11.44 7.19 -1.61
CA TYR A 170 11.28 5.77 -1.94
C TYR A 170 12.37 5.36 -2.92
N THR A 171 13.12 4.31 -2.59
CA THR A 171 14.23 3.78 -3.40
C THR A 171 13.97 2.34 -3.78
N TYR A 172 14.24 1.98 -5.03
CA TYR A 172 13.86 0.71 -5.63
C TYR A 172 15.03 -0.08 -6.22
N LYS A 173 14.82 -1.39 -6.33
CA LYS A 173 15.66 -2.31 -7.11
C LYS A 173 14.77 -3.36 -7.74
N ASN A 174 14.86 -3.51 -9.06
CA ASN A 174 14.05 -4.47 -9.83
C ASN A 174 12.53 -4.32 -9.58
N GLY A 175 12.01 -3.09 -9.46
CA GLY A 175 10.59 -2.86 -9.21
C GLY A 175 10.13 -3.02 -7.76
N ILE A 176 10.99 -3.53 -6.86
CA ILE A 176 10.66 -3.78 -5.45
C ILE A 176 11.24 -2.67 -4.58
N LEU A 177 10.42 -2.16 -3.65
CA LEU A 177 10.85 -1.14 -2.69
C LEU A 177 11.97 -1.68 -1.80
N GLN A 178 13.09 -0.99 -1.77
CA GLN A 178 14.24 -1.31 -0.92
C GLN A 178 14.24 -0.49 0.36
N GLU A 179 13.90 0.79 0.24
CA GLU A 179 13.92 1.72 1.36
C GLU A 179 12.82 2.78 1.18
N ALA A 180 12.07 3.04 2.24
CA ALA A 180 11.30 4.27 2.37
C ALA A 180 11.78 5.08 3.57
N VAL A 181 12.04 6.36 3.36
CA VAL A 181 12.30 7.35 4.40
C VAL A 181 11.07 8.23 4.49
N VAL A 182 10.28 8.07 5.54
CA VAL A 182 8.99 8.75 5.72
C VAL A 182 9.15 9.86 6.75
N ASP A 183 9.01 11.10 6.30
CA ASP A 183 8.98 12.27 7.17
C ASP A 183 7.59 12.39 7.82
N HIS A 184 7.52 12.06 9.10
CA HIS A 184 6.31 12.20 9.89
C HIS A 184 6.53 13.16 11.07
N ALA A 185 6.41 14.47 10.80
CA ALA A 185 6.15 15.57 11.73
C ALA A 185 7.19 15.90 12.80
N LEU A 186 7.71 14.90 13.48
CA LEU A 186 8.60 15.02 14.63
C LEU A 186 9.84 14.14 14.47
N ILE A 187 9.72 12.99 13.79
CA ILE A 187 10.84 12.05 13.57
C ILE A 187 10.63 11.28 12.26
N ASP A 188 11.71 11.10 11.51
CA ASP A 188 11.74 10.27 10.30
C ASP A 188 11.74 8.78 10.66
N PHE A 189 10.85 8.03 10.02
CA PHE A 189 10.86 6.57 10.04
C PHE A 189 11.55 6.05 8.79
N VAL A 190 12.45 5.10 8.97
CA VAL A 190 13.09 4.40 7.84
C VAL A 190 12.57 2.97 7.82
N THR A 191 11.98 2.56 6.71
CA THR A 191 11.65 1.15 6.46
C THR A 191 12.60 0.59 5.41
N LYS A 192 13.27 -0.52 5.73
CA LYS A 192 14.25 -1.18 4.86
C LYS A 192 13.87 -2.62 4.58
N LEU A 193 13.94 -3.02 3.32
CA LEU A 193 13.65 -4.39 2.92
C LEU A 193 14.60 -5.36 3.63
N HIS A 194 14.03 -6.34 4.29
CA HIS A 194 14.73 -7.41 4.98
C HIS A 194 14.73 -8.69 4.14
N SER A 195 13.57 -9.08 3.61
CA SER A 195 13.43 -10.25 2.76
C SER A 195 12.28 -10.08 1.76
N TYR A 196 12.39 -10.71 0.61
CA TYR A 196 11.35 -10.76 -0.41
C TYR A 196 11.18 -12.20 -0.90
N THR A 197 9.94 -12.63 -1.05
CA THR A 197 9.54 -13.94 -1.57
C THR A 197 8.55 -13.68 -2.71
N PRO A 198 8.92 -13.92 -3.98
CA PRO A 198 8.06 -13.71 -5.14
C PRO A 198 6.93 -14.75 -5.24
#